data_AF-A0A4R4D270-F1
#
_entry.id   AF-A0A4R4D270-F1
#
_cell.length_a   1.000
_cell.length_b   1.000
_cell.length_c   1.000
_cell.angle_alpha   90.00
_cell.angle_beta   90.00
_cell.angle_gamma   90.00
#
_symmetry.space_group_name_H-M   'P 1'
#
loop_
_entity.id
_entity.type
_entity.pdbx_description
1 polymer ?
#
loop_
_entity_poly.entity_id
_entity_poly.type
_entity_poly.pdbx_seq_one_letter_code
_entity_poly.pdbx_strand_id
1 'polypeptide(L)'
;MPHPTAAAAATVTHLVDTGAQAANGAVWQTTAGDRLDLHLVSPQPPRIAAHRADGRCVGHLAPEAARRVAPLLAAGRPLDATVTALVPRPRGGPPRVQVALGLRRRAA
;
A
#
# COMPACT_ATOMS: atom_id res chain seq x y z
N MET A 1 -10.68 -20.16 -29.60
CA MET A 1 -10.15 -20.16 -28.21
C MET A 1 -8.71 -19.67 -28.30
N PRO A 2 -8.39 -18.46 -27.79
CA PRO A 2 -8.11 -18.34 -26.36
C PRO A 2 -8.76 -17.12 -25.69
N HIS A 3 -9.12 -17.28 -24.43
CA HIS A 3 -9.42 -16.19 -23.51
C HIS A 3 -8.12 -15.49 -23.11
N PRO A 4 -8.10 -14.15 -23.13
CA PRO A 4 -7.45 -13.39 -22.09
C PRO A 4 -8.52 -12.52 -21.45
N THR A 5 -9.36 -13.11 -20.60
CA THR A 5 -10.04 -12.30 -19.57
C THR A 5 -8.98 -11.98 -18.53
N ALA A 6 -8.02 -11.13 -18.93
CA ALA A 6 -7.22 -10.35 -18.01
C ALA A 6 -8.26 -9.52 -17.25
N ALA A 7 -8.73 -10.05 -16.13
CA ALA A 7 -9.43 -9.28 -15.15
C ALA A 7 -8.50 -8.11 -14.87
N ALA A 8 -8.85 -6.94 -15.40
CA ALA A 8 -8.22 -5.69 -15.06
C ALA A 8 -8.35 -5.56 -13.55
N ALA A 9 -7.39 -6.09 -12.81
CA ALA A 9 -7.13 -5.65 -11.46
C ALA A 9 -6.88 -4.17 -11.66
N ALA A 10 -7.85 -3.35 -11.27
CA ALA A 10 -7.73 -1.91 -11.34
C ALA A 10 -6.58 -1.55 -10.39
N THR A 11 -5.37 -1.55 -10.93
CA THR A 11 -4.16 -1.28 -10.18
C THR A 11 -4.15 0.21 -9.92
N VAL A 12 -4.61 0.61 -8.73
CA VAL A 12 -4.58 2.01 -8.34
C VAL A 12 -3.27 2.27 -7.63
N THR A 13 -2.43 3.12 -8.21
CA THR A 13 -1.18 3.55 -7.59
C THR A 13 -1.49 4.59 -6.52
N HIS A 14 -1.07 4.32 -5.30
CA HIS A 14 -1.22 5.20 -4.16
C HIS A 14 0.14 5.55 -3.55
N LEU A 15 0.23 6.73 -2.96
CA LEU A 15 1.40 7.15 -2.19
C LEU A 15 1.22 6.78 -0.73
N VAL A 16 2.23 6.11 -0.18
CA VAL A 16 2.41 5.89 1.26
C VAL A 16 3.27 7.03 1.79
N ASP A 17 2.72 7.78 2.73
CA ASP A 17 3.50 8.74 3.50
C ASP A 17 4.24 7.98 4.60
N THR A 18 5.55 7.94 4.44
CA THR A 18 6.48 7.21 5.28
C THR A 18 6.89 8.00 6.52
N GLY A 19 6.61 9.32 6.53
CA GLY A 19 6.79 10.26 7.65
C GLY A 19 7.79 9.85 8.72
N ALA A 20 7.33 9.82 9.97
CA ALA A 20 8.14 9.43 11.13
C ALA A 20 8.64 7.96 11.08
N GLN A 21 8.01 7.08 10.29
CA GLN A 21 8.39 5.67 10.18
C GLN A 21 9.67 5.46 9.36
N ALA A 22 10.07 6.46 8.58
CA ALA A 22 11.35 6.44 7.91
C ALA A 22 12.56 6.52 8.85
N ALA A 23 12.37 7.07 10.06
CA ALA A 23 13.40 7.04 11.10
C ALA A 23 13.69 5.60 11.56
N ASN A 24 12.73 4.69 11.41
CA ASN A 24 12.85 3.27 11.79
C ASN A 24 13.54 2.42 10.71
N GLY A 25 14.03 3.01 9.62
CA GLY A 25 14.78 2.28 8.60
C GLY A 25 13.93 1.42 7.66
N ALA A 26 12.65 1.18 7.96
CA ALA A 26 11.79 0.28 7.20
C ALA A 26 11.59 0.74 5.75
N VAL A 27 11.42 2.06 5.55
CA VAL A 27 11.30 2.64 4.20
C VAL A 27 12.57 2.51 3.35
N TRP A 28 13.74 2.51 3.99
CA TRP A 28 15.02 2.39 3.29
C TRP A 28 15.31 0.96 2.87
N GLN A 29 14.60 0.00 3.47
CA GLN A 29 14.69 -1.43 3.15
C GLN A 29 13.58 -1.90 2.21
N THR A 30 12.58 -1.06 1.92
CA THR A 30 11.60 -1.37 0.88
C THR A 30 12.19 -1.16 -0.51
N THR A 31 11.89 -2.06 -1.42
CA THR A 31 12.31 -2.06 -2.82
C THR A 31 11.10 -2.21 -3.74
N ALA A 32 11.25 -1.83 -5.01
CA ALA A 32 10.20 -2.11 -5.99
C ALA A 32 9.98 -3.63 -6.11
N GLY A 33 8.73 -4.06 -6.07
CA GLY A 33 8.34 -5.47 -6.01
C GLY A 33 8.12 -6.01 -4.59
N ASP A 34 8.50 -5.29 -3.52
CA ASP A 34 8.13 -5.69 -2.16
C ASP A 34 6.60 -5.73 -2.02
N ARG A 35 6.11 -6.77 -1.36
CA ARG A 35 4.71 -6.87 -0.98
C ARG A 35 4.51 -6.24 0.39
N LEU A 36 3.48 -5.42 0.50
CA LEU A 36 3.09 -4.77 1.73
C LEU A 36 1.69 -5.25 2.15
N ASP A 37 1.56 -5.54 3.43
CA ASP A 37 0.30 -5.81 4.07
C ASP A 37 -0.33 -4.50 4.55
N LEU A 38 -1.61 -4.33 4.25
CA LEU A 38 -2.37 -3.14 4.62
C LEU A 38 -3.25 -3.43 5.83
N HIS A 39 -3.01 -2.69 6.90
CA HIS A 39 -3.76 -2.82 8.14
C HIS A 39 -4.56 -1.55 8.41
N LEU A 40 -5.87 -1.68 8.60
CA LEU A 40 -6.71 -0.59 9.06
C LEU A 40 -6.41 -0.32 10.54
N VAL A 41 -5.82 0.83 10.83
CA VAL A 41 -5.44 1.27 12.18
C VAL A 41 -6.58 2.05 12.84
N SER A 42 -7.29 2.86 12.06
CA SER A 42 -8.44 3.62 12.55
C SER A 42 -9.51 3.71 11.47
N PRO A 43 -10.80 3.50 11.79
CA PRO A 43 -11.89 3.60 10.82
C PRO A 43 -12.35 5.04 10.56
N GLN A 44 -12.27 5.94 11.55
CA GLN A 44 -12.66 7.35 11.43
C GLN A 44 -11.73 8.28 12.24
N PRO A 45 -10.93 9.16 11.59
CA PRO A 45 -10.68 9.19 10.14
C PRO A 45 -9.95 7.91 9.69
N PRO A 46 -10.21 7.40 8.47
CA PRO A 46 -9.60 6.16 7.99
C PRO A 46 -8.09 6.29 7.92
N ARG A 47 -7.38 5.42 8.66
CA ARG A 47 -5.93 5.32 8.67
C ARG A 47 -5.53 3.90 8.37
N ILE A 48 -4.69 3.72 7.35
CA ILE A 48 -4.20 2.41 6.94
C ILE A 48 -2.68 2.45 7.00
N ALA A 49 -2.10 1.57 7.80
CA ALA A 49 -0.66 1.36 7.87
C ALA A 49 -0.26 0.30 6.84
N ALA A 50 0.87 0.54 6.17
CA ALA A 50 1.51 -0.41 5.30
C ALA A 50 2.67 -1.07 6.06
N HIS A 51 2.62 -2.39 6.19
CA HIS A 51 3.63 -3.20 6.84
C HIS A 51 4.34 -4.06 5.79
N ARG A 52 5.63 -4.29 5.97
CA ARG A 52 6.34 -5.33 5.22
C ARG A 52 6.02 -6.71 5.78
N ALA A 53 6.40 -7.75 5.03
CA ALA A 53 6.32 -9.14 5.46
C ALA A 53 7.10 -9.44 6.75
N ASP A 54 8.11 -8.63 7.09
CA ASP A 54 8.85 -8.71 8.37
C ASP A 54 8.10 -8.08 9.55
N GLY A 55 6.87 -7.59 9.33
CA GLY A 55 6.02 -6.93 10.31
C GLY A 55 6.32 -5.45 10.53
N ARG A 56 7.39 -4.91 9.93
CA ARG A 56 7.78 -3.51 10.15
C ARG A 56 6.86 -2.56 9.40
N CYS A 57 6.39 -1.53 10.11
CA CYS A 57 5.60 -0.46 9.53
C CYS A 57 6.48 0.41 8.62
N VAL A 58 6.12 0.50 7.35
CA VAL A 58 6.78 1.34 6.34
C VAL A 58 6.23 2.76 6.38
N GLY A 59 4.95 2.91 6.71
CA GLY A 59 4.27 4.19 6.71
C GLY A 59 2.76 4.04 6.70
N HIS A 60 2.08 5.16 6.48
CA HIS A 60 0.63 5.20 6.36
C HIS A 60 0.23 5.61 4.95
N LEU A 61 -0.85 5.03 4.42
CA LEU A 61 -1.43 5.51 3.18
C LEU A 61 -1.86 6.97 3.33
N ALA A 62 -1.72 7.74 2.25
CA ALA A 62 -2.27 9.08 2.21
C ALA A 62 -3.78 9.06 2.56
N PRO A 63 -4.32 10.10 3.25
CA PRO A 63 -5.71 10.10 3.70
C PRO A 63 -6.74 9.85 2.60
N GLU A 64 -6.50 10.35 1.38
CA GLU A 64 -7.38 10.10 0.23
C GLU A 64 -7.37 8.63 -0.21
N ALA A 65 -6.19 8.00 -0.21
CA ALA A 65 -6.05 6.58 -0.50
C ALA A 65 -6.73 5.75 0.59
N ALA A 66 -6.49 6.08 1.86
CA ALA A 66 -7.10 5.40 2.99
C ALA A 66 -8.64 5.47 2.95
N ARG A 67 -9.23 6.59 2.53
CA ARG A 67 -10.69 6.72 2.33
C ARG A 67 -11.24 5.80 1.24
N ARG A 68 -10.47 5.55 0.17
CA ARG A 68 -10.87 4.63 -0.91
C ARG A 68 -10.70 3.16 -0.54
N VAL A 69 -9.69 2.85 0.27
CA VAL A 69 -9.30 1.48 0.64
C VAL A 69 -10.02 1.00 1.90
N ALA A 70 -10.33 1.88 2.85
CA ALA A 70 -11.06 1.54 4.08
C ALA A 70 -12.38 0.78 3.84
N PRO A 71 -13.27 1.18 2.90
CA PRO A 71 -14.49 0.40 2.63
C PRO A 71 -14.20 -0.98 2.03
N LEU A 72 -13.10 -1.13 1.27
CA LEU A 72 -12.69 -2.43 0.70
C LEU A 72 -12.20 -3.39 1.79
N LEU A 73 -11.38 -2.88 2.73
CA LEU A 73 -10.96 -3.65 3.91
C LEU A 73 -12.14 -3.97 4.83
N ALA A 74 -13.04 -3.02 5.06
CA ALA A 74 -14.26 -3.24 5.84
C ALA A 74 -15.19 -4.30 5.21
N ALA A 75 -15.20 -4.40 3.88
CA ALA A 75 -15.92 -5.44 3.15
C ALA A 75 -15.21 -6.82 3.18
N GLY A 76 -14.11 -6.98 3.93
CA GLY A 76 -13.35 -8.23 4.03
C GLY A 76 -12.67 -8.64 2.72
N ARG A 77 -12.47 -7.70 1.79
CA ARG A 77 -11.78 -7.97 0.53
C ARG A 77 -10.26 -8.00 0.80
N PRO A 78 -9.57 -9.13 0.56
CA PRO A 78 -8.12 -9.14 0.64
C PRO A 78 -7.56 -8.18 -0.40
N LEU A 79 -6.74 -7.26 0.06
CA LEU A 79 -6.05 -6.26 -0.75
C LEU A 79 -4.57 -6.54 -0.68
N ASP A 80 -3.95 -6.60 -1.85
CA ASP A 80 -2.50 -6.56 -1.93
C ASP A 80 -2.04 -5.15 -2.20
N ALA A 81 -1.03 -4.72 -1.45
CA ALA A 81 -0.17 -3.63 -1.86
C ALA A 81 1.15 -4.20 -2.36
N THR A 82 1.58 -3.80 -3.55
CA THR A 82 2.94 -4.07 -4.04
C THR A 82 3.63 -2.75 -4.28
N VAL A 83 4.86 -2.60 -3.81
CA VAL A 83 5.65 -1.40 -4.07
C VAL A 83 5.97 -1.32 -5.56
N THR A 84 5.52 -0.26 -6.22
CA THR A 84 5.85 -0.01 -7.63
C THR A 84 7.10 0.82 -7.78
N ALA A 85 7.30 1.80 -6.89
CA ALA A 85 8.44 2.68 -6.93
C ALA A 85 8.71 3.34 -5.58
N LEU A 86 9.94 3.75 -5.37
CA LEU A 86 10.33 4.66 -4.30
C LEU A 86 10.48 6.05 -4.90
N VAL A 87 9.69 7.00 -4.43
CA VAL A 87 9.74 8.39 -4.89
C VAL A 87 10.57 9.20 -3.89
N PRO A 88 11.81 9.58 -4.24
CA PRO A 88 12.63 10.43 -3.39
C PRO A 88 11.97 11.79 -3.21
N ARG A 89 12.05 12.35 -1.99
CA ARG A 89 11.59 13.73 -1.76
C ARG A 89 12.71 14.72 -2.09
N PRO A 90 12.43 15.80 -2.83
CA PRO A 90 13.44 16.78 -3.22
C PRO A 90 14.01 17.59 -2.04
N ARG A 91 13.36 17.61 -0.87
CA ARG A 91 13.78 18.39 0.31
C ARG A 91 14.49 17.56 1.41
N GLY A 92 15.14 16.44 1.07
CA GLY A 92 15.89 15.63 2.05
C GLY A 92 15.03 14.94 3.11
N GLY A 93 13.71 14.91 2.91
CA GLY A 93 12.77 14.17 3.75
C GLY A 93 12.70 12.69 3.35
N PRO A 94 12.03 11.88 4.16
CA PRO A 94 11.94 10.45 3.92
C PRO A 94 11.26 10.13 2.57
N PRO A 95 11.79 9.13 1.83
CA PRO A 95 11.26 8.78 0.51
C PRO A 95 9.82 8.32 0.64
N ARG A 96 8.96 8.69 -0.32
CA ARG A 96 7.59 8.18 -0.38
C ARG A 96 7.59 6.85 -1.09
N VAL A 97 6.78 5.90 -0.63
CA VAL A 97 6.63 4.62 -1.32
C VAL A 97 5.39 4.69 -2.19
N GLN A 98 5.54 4.52 -3.49
CA GLN A 98 4.41 4.27 -4.39
C GLN A 98 4.05 2.80 -4.33
N VAL A 99 2.78 2.52 -4.07
CA VAL A 99 2.24 1.17 -3.99
C VAL A 99 1.12 1.02 -5.01
N ALA A 100 1.17 -0.04 -5.79
CA ALA A 100 0.05 -0.56 -6.55
C ALA A 100 -0.87 -1.33 -5.60
N LEU A 101 -2.13 -0.92 -5.52
CA LEU A 101 -3.16 -1.71 -4.84
C LEU A 101 -3.87 -2.59 -5.85
N GLY A 102 -3.77 -3.90 -5.64
CA GLY A 102 -4.50 -4.91 -6.38
C GLY A 102 -5.57 -5.54 -5.50
N LEU A 103 -6.81 -5.59 -5.98
CA LEU A 103 -7.82 -6.46 -5.37
C LEU A 103 -7.43 -7.91 -5.64
N ARG A 104 -7.11 -8.67 -4.59
CA ARG A 104 -7.02 -10.13 -4.71
C ARG A 104 -8.42 -10.62 -4.98
N ARG A 105 -8.67 -11.19 -6.17
CA ARG A 105 -9.80 -12.10 -6.31
C ARG A 105 -9.51 -13.26 -5.35
N ARG A 106 -10.35 -13.39 -4.32
CA ARG A 106 -10.40 -14.59 -3.50
C ARG A 106 -10.58 -15.74 -4.50
N ALA A 107 -9.54 -16.56 -4.66
CA ALA A 107 -9.68 -17.82 -5.38
C ALA A 107 -10.74 -18.60 -4.60
N ALA A 108 -11.88 -18.84 -5.26
CA ALA A 108 -12.93 -19.70 -4.76
C ALA A 108 -12.46 -21.16 -4.85
#